data_AF-A0A8T0PJN1-F1
#
_entry.id   AF-A0A8T0PJN1-F1
#
_cell.length_a   1.000
_cell.length_b   1.000
_cell.length_c   1.000
_cell.angle_alpha   90.00
_cell.angle_beta   90.00
_cell.angle_gamma   90.00
#
_symmetry.space_group_name_H-M   'P 1'
#
loop_
_entity.id
_entity.type
_entity.pdbx_description
1 polymer ?
#
loop_
_entity_poly.entity_id
_entity_poly.type
_entity_poly.pdbx_seq_one_letter_code
_entity_poly.pdbx_strand_id
1 'polypeptide(L)'
;MNTLAEFGLNQFQGLDFIDISLVDGFNVPMDFLPAGGGSGCPKGRPRCPAALQAPGGCDNPCTVFKTDEYCCTGSAANSCGPTDYSRFFKGLCPDAYSYPKDDDTSTYTCPGGTNYNVVFCP
;
A
#
# COMPACT_ATOMS: atom_id res chain seq x y z
N MET A 1 6.24 10.10 -5.03
CA MET A 1 6.23 8.70 -4.57
C MET A 1 6.94 8.47 -3.25
N ASN A 2 6.30 7.72 -2.35
CA ASN A 2 6.95 7.01 -1.24
C ASN A 2 6.19 5.71 -0.95
N THR A 3 6.90 4.63 -0.65
CA THR A 3 6.32 3.44 -0.01
C THR A 3 5.98 3.80 1.44
N LEU A 4 4.76 3.55 1.88
CA LEU A 4 4.30 3.92 3.24
C LEU A 4 4.08 2.67 4.10
N ALA A 5 4.44 2.77 5.38
CA ALA A 5 3.94 1.91 6.44
C ALA A 5 2.95 2.74 7.27
N GLU A 6 1.69 2.34 7.27
CA GLU A 6 0.60 3.06 7.94
C GLU A 6 0.11 2.26 9.14
N PHE A 7 -0.21 2.96 10.24
CA PHE A 7 -0.66 2.30 11.47
C PHE A 7 -1.72 3.12 12.22
N GLY A 8 -2.69 2.42 12.77
CA GLY A 8 -3.65 2.92 13.75
C GLY A 8 -3.60 2.05 15.01
N LEU A 9 -3.04 2.58 16.10
CA LEU A 9 -2.81 1.81 17.33
C LEU A 9 -4.01 1.85 18.27
N ASN A 10 -4.34 0.72 18.90
CA ASN A 10 -5.38 0.57 19.92
C ASN A 10 -6.73 1.17 19.48
N GLN A 11 -7.17 0.82 18.26
CA GLN A 11 -8.39 1.31 17.64
C GLN A 11 -9.59 0.42 18.03
N PHE A 12 -10.43 0.03 17.06
CA PHE A 12 -11.61 -0.79 17.30
C PHE A 12 -11.24 -2.10 18.00
N GLN A 13 -11.97 -2.43 19.08
CA GLN A 13 -11.74 -3.61 19.92
C GLN A 13 -10.31 -3.71 20.53
N GLY A 14 -9.60 -2.59 20.65
CA GLY A 14 -8.22 -2.59 21.16
C GLY A 14 -7.23 -3.29 20.23
N LEU A 15 -7.55 -3.34 18.94
CA LEU A 15 -6.66 -3.86 17.90
C LEU A 15 -5.83 -2.73 17.30
N ASP A 16 -4.59 -3.07 16.97
CA ASP A 16 -3.73 -2.28 16.11
C ASP A 16 -4.04 -2.66 14.65
N PHE A 17 -4.20 -1.65 13.80
CA PHE A 17 -4.40 -1.81 12.35
C PHE A 17 -3.11 -1.35 11.68
N ILE A 18 -2.54 -2.19 10.82
CA ILE A 18 -1.32 -1.87 10.09
C ILE A 18 -1.47 -2.27 8.62
N ASP A 19 -0.75 -1.55 7.76
CA ASP A 19 -0.66 -1.88 6.35
C ASP A 19 0.59 -1.25 5.70
N ILE A 20 0.93 -1.79 4.52
CA ILE A 20 1.83 -1.12 3.59
C ILE A 20 0.97 -0.50 2.51
N SER A 21 1.25 0.75 2.15
CA SER A 21 0.49 1.48 1.14
C SER A 21 1.36 1.95 -0.01
N LEU A 22 0.89 1.64 -1.22
CA LEU A 22 1.44 2.08 -2.51
C LEU A 22 0.50 3.07 -3.21
N VAL A 23 -0.51 3.59 -2.49
CA VAL A 23 -1.44 4.62 -2.97
C VAL A 23 -0.72 5.93 -3.29
N ASP A 24 0.40 6.18 -2.61
CA ASP A 24 1.30 7.32 -2.89
C ASP A 24 2.50 6.93 -3.76
N GLY A 25 2.53 5.70 -4.28
CA GLY A 25 3.60 5.16 -5.12
C GLY A 25 4.60 4.30 -4.36
N PHE A 26 5.72 4.00 -5.03
CA PHE A 26 6.76 3.09 -4.57
C PHE A 26 8.13 3.70 -4.81
N ASN A 27 9.01 3.67 -3.80
CA ASN A 27 10.41 4.09 -3.94
C ASN A 27 11.40 3.00 -3.45
N VAL A 28 11.12 2.42 -2.29
CA VAL A 28 11.99 1.44 -1.62
C VAL A 28 11.13 0.23 -1.20
N PRO A 29 11.57 -1.01 -1.46
CA PRO A 29 10.91 -2.20 -0.92
C PRO A 29 10.84 -2.15 0.61
N MET A 30 9.72 -2.56 1.19
CA MET A 30 9.50 -2.48 2.63
C MET A 30 8.77 -3.73 3.13
N ASP A 31 9.19 -4.21 4.31
CA ASP A 31 8.40 -5.12 5.14
C ASP A 31 7.91 -4.37 6.37
N PHE A 32 6.66 -4.64 6.77
CA PHE A 32 6.07 -4.15 8.01
C PHE A 32 5.41 -5.31 8.74
N LEU A 33 6.11 -5.80 9.78
CA LEU A 33 5.78 -7.07 10.43
C LEU A 33 5.73 -6.89 11.95
N PRO A 34 4.87 -7.66 12.66
CA PRO A 34 5.00 -7.82 14.10
C PRO A 34 6.41 -8.33 14.45
N ALA A 35 6.98 -7.87 15.56
CA ALA A 35 8.35 -8.20 15.98
C ALA A 35 8.57 -9.72 16.21
N GLY A 36 7.49 -10.51 16.31
CA GLY A 36 7.51 -11.97 16.37
C GLY A 36 7.56 -12.69 15.00
N GLY A 37 7.57 -11.95 13.89
CA GLY A 37 7.66 -12.48 12.52
C GLY A 37 6.35 -12.48 11.73
N GLY A 38 6.47 -12.65 10.41
CA GLY A 38 5.39 -12.72 9.41
C GLY A 38 5.98 -12.71 7.98
N SER A 39 5.14 -12.87 6.96
CA SER A 39 5.55 -12.71 5.55
C SER A 39 5.32 -11.27 5.10
N GLY A 40 6.38 -10.55 4.73
CA GLY A 40 6.28 -9.20 4.19
C GLY A 40 6.16 -9.17 2.67
N CYS A 41 6.08 -7.97 2.07
CA CYS A 41 5.92 -7.86 0.62
C CYS A 41 7.20 -8.36 -0.12
N PRO A 42 7.09 -9.36 -1.01
CA PRO A 42 8.25 -9.90 -1.71
C PRO A 42 8.93 -8.87 -2.64
N LYS A 43 10.12 -8.51 -2.18
CA LYS A 43 11.32 -7.94 -2.82
C LYS A 43 11.35 -8.04 -4.36
N GLY A 44 11.15 -6.90 -5.01
CA GLY A 44 11.56 -6.66 -6.40
C GLY A 44 11.62 -5.17 -6.70
N ARG A 45 12.54 -4.74 -7.57
CA ARG A 45 12.42 -3.42 -8.21
C ARG A 45 11.35 -3.54 -9.30
N PRO A 46 10.19 -2.87 -9.18
CA PRO A 46 9.13 -3.04 -10.14
C PRO A 46 9.54 -2.46 -11.49
N ARG A 47 9.20 -3.14 -12.58
CA ARG A 47 9.28 -2.54 -13.92
C ARG A 47 8.12 -1.57 -14.08
N CYS A 48 8.30 -0.37 -13.53
CA CYS A 48 7.28 0.66 -13.51
C CYS A 48 6.75 0.97 -14.93
N PRO A 49 5.42 0.96 -15.14
CA PRO A 49 4.81 1.39 -16.40
C PRO A 49 5.32 2.76 -16.80
N ALA A 50 5.58 2.96 -18.10
CA ALA A 50 6.18 4.21 -18.58
C ALA A 50 5.41 5.46 -18.13
N ALA A 51 4.08 5.37 -18.04
CA ALA A 51 3.22 6.47 -17.60
C ALA A 51 3.37 6.84 -16.11
N LEU A 52 3.94 5.95 -15.30
CA LEU A 52 4.08 6.10 -13.84
C LEU A 52 5.54 6.28 -13.39
N GLN A 53 6.49 6.28 -14.34
CA GLN A 53 7.91 6.38 -14.03
C GLN A 53 8.25 7.74 -13.44
N ALA A 54 8.94 7.73 -12.31
CA ALA A 54 9.49 8.93 -11.69
C ALA A 54 10.93 8.68 -11.19
N PRO A 55 11.74 9.74 -11.01
CA PRO A 55 13.13 9.60 -10.58
C PRO A 55 13.26 8.85 -9.24
N GLY A 56 13.74 7.60 -9.29
CA GLY A 56 13.96 6.78 -8.09
C GLY A 56 12.80 5.88 -7.67
N GLY A 57 11.76 5.69 -8.51
CA GLY A 57 10.61 4.87 -8.14
C GLY A 57 9.48 4.85 -9.18
N CYS A 58 8.26 4.58 -8.70
CA CYS A 58 7.04 4.51 -9.49
C CYS A 58 5.92 5.27 -8.77
N ASP A 59 5.38 6.33 -9.36
CA ASP A 59 4.22 7.03 -8.79
C ASP A 59 2.94 6.20 -8.94
N ASN A 60 1.97 6.41 -8.04
CA ASN A 60 0.64 5.81 -8.20
C ASN A 60 -0.17 6.58 -9.26
N PRO A 61 -1.10 5.92 -9.99
CA PRO A 61 -1.96 6.59 -10.95
C PRO A 61 -2.77 7.77 -10.36
N CYS A 62 -3.16 7.74 -9.08
CA CYS A 62 -3.83 8.90 -8.48
C CYS A 62 -2.91 10.13 -8.46
N THR A 63 -1.64 9.97 -8.08
CA THR A 63 -0.63 11.03 -8.07
C THR A 63 -0.41 11.64 -9.46
N VAL A 64 -0.37 10.78 -10.49
CA VAL A 64 -0.08 11.17 -11.87
C VAL A 64 -1.30 11.79 -12.57
N PHE A 65 -2.43 11.09 -12.56
CA PHE A 65 -3.60 11.45 -13.37
C PHE A 65 -4.63 12.31 -12.65
N LYS A 66 -4.68 12.24 -11.30
CA LYS A 66 -5.57 13.04 -10.45
C LYS A 66 -7.05 12.97 -10.84
N THR A 67 -7.50 11.82 -11.32
CA THR A 67 -8.90 11.57 -11.68
C THR A 67 -9.64 10.87 -10.54
N ASP A 68 -10.96 11.05 -10.50
CA ASP A 68 -11.85 10.36 -9.57
C ASP A 68 -11.63 8.84 -9.59
N GLU A 69 -11.45 8.25 -10.78
CA GLU A 69 -11.23 6.81 -10.96
C GLU A 69 -10.04 6.28 -10.16
N TYR A 70 -8.89 6.98 -10.18
CA TYR A 70 -7.68 6.50 -9.50
C TYR A 70 -7.59 6.97 -8.04
N CYS A 71 -8.17 8.12 -7.73
CA CYS A 71 -8.13 8.70 -6.39
C CYS A 71 -9.33 8.32 -5.52
N CYS A 72 -10.30 7.58 -6.07
CA CYS A 72 -11.56 7.24 -5.41
C CYS A 72 -12.30 8.47 -4.85
N THR A 73 -12.27 9.59 -5.56
CA THR A 73 -12.95 10.83 -5.17
C THR A 73 -14.22 11.07 -5.97
N GLY A 74 -15.01 12.07 -5.56
CA GLY A 74 -16.12 12.59 -6.35
C GLY A 74 -17.10 11.51 -6.80
N SER A 75 -17.24 11.39 -8.12
CA SER A 75 -18.15 10.44 -8.78
C SER A 75 -17.78 8.97 -8.54
N ALA A 76 -16.50 8.68 -8.28
CA ALA A 76 -16.00 7.33 -8.02
C ALA A 76 -15.93 6.99 -6.52
N ALA A 77 -16.29 7.91 -5.62
CA ALA A 77 -16.15 7.70 -4.18
C ALA A 77 -16.83 6.41 -3.68
N ASN A 78 -17.95 6.00 -4.28
CA ASN A 78 -18.69 4.79 -3.89
C ASN A 78 -18.58 3.64 -4.91
N SER A 79 -17.91 3.85 -6.03
CA SER A 79 -17.78 2.87 -7.12
C SER A 79 -16.32 2.59 -7.50
N CYS A 80 -15.37 3.06 -6.69
CA CYS A 80 -13.95 2.84 -6.90
C CYS A 80 -13.60 1.35 -6.83
N GLY A 81 -12.71 0.92 -7.69
CA GLY A 81 -12.26 -0.47 -7.74
C GLY A 81 -10.93 -0.62 -8.45
N PRO A 82 -10.48 -1.88 -8.65
CA PRO A 82 -9.18 -2.15 -9.24
C PRO A 82 -9.08 -1.66 -10.71
N THR A 83 -7.98 -1.00 -11.03
CA THR A 83 -7.59 -0.56 -12.37
C THR A 83 -6.37 -1.36 -12.85
N ASP A 84 -5.98 -1.22 -14.11
CA ASP A 84 -4.78 -1.90 -14.62
C ASP A 84 -3.51 -1.47 -13.88
N TYR A 85 -3.43 -0.21 -13.47
CA TYR A 85 -2.32 0.31 -12.68
C TYR A 85 -2.34 -0.17 -11.23
N SER A 86 -3.51 -0.24 -10.57
CA SER A 86 -3.55 -0.77 -9.20
C SER A 86 -3.27 -2.28 -9.18
N ARG A 87 -3.77 -3.05 -10.18
CA ARG A 87 -3.41 -4.46 -10.35
C ARG A 87 -1.91 -4.69 -10.56
N PHE A 88 -1.22 -3.76 -11.23
CA PHE A 88 0.24 -3.81 -11.32
C PHE A 88 0.90 -3.74 -9.94
N PHE A 89 0.52 -2.77 -9.10
CA PHE A 89 1.03 -2.66 -7.73
C PHE A 89 0.65 -3.87 -6.86
N LYS A 90 -0.58 -4.36 -7.00
CA LYS A 90 -1.07 -5.55 -6.27
C LYS A 90 -0.35 -6.83 -6.68
N GLY A 91 0.04 -6.96 -7.95
CA GLY A 91 0.86 -8.08 -8.42
C GLY A 91 2.29 -8.07 -7.88
N LEU A 92 2.80 -6.91 -7.46
CA LEU A 92 4.11 -6.76 -6.84
C LEU A 92 4.05 -7.02 -5.34
N CYS A 93 3.08 -6.40 -4.68
CA CYS A 93 2.80 -6.55 -3.26
C CYS A 93 1.33 -6.93 -3.07
N PRO A 94 1.00 -8.24 -3.06
CA PRO A 94 -0.37 -8.71 -2.85
C PRO A 94 -0.97 -8.23 -1.52
N ASP A 95 -0.11 -7.99 -0.55
CA ASP A 95 -0.45 -7.62 0.83
C ASP A 95 -0.54 -6.09 1.04
N ALA A 96 -0.21 -5.27 0.03
CA ALA A 96 -0.20 -3.81 0.16
C ALA A 96 -1.43 -3.16 -0.48
N TYR A 97 -1.82 -1.99 0.04
CA TYR A 97 -2.82 -1.13 -0.60
C TYR A 97 -2.31 -0.67 -1.95
N SER A 98 -3.04 -1.01 -3.01
CA SER A 98 -2.71 -0.60 -4.38
C SER A 98 -3.56 0.56 -4.89
N TYR A 99 -4.71 0.81 -4.25
CA TYR A 99 -5.63 1.93 -4.48
C TYR A 99 -6.39 2.25 -3.18
N PRO A 100 -7.05 3.42 -3.06
CA PRO A 100 -7.61 3.89 -1.79
C PRO A 100 -8.72 3.04 -1.13
N LYS A 101 -9.30 2.05 -1.83
CA LYS A 101 -10.37 1.18 -1.32
C LYS A 101 -9.99 -0.30 -1.42
N ASP A 102 -8.72 -0.61 -1.22
CA ASP A 102 -8.16 -1.97 -1.26
C ASP A 102 -8.17 -2.63 0.13
N ASP A 103 -9.18 -2.34 0.94
CA ASP A 103 -9.21 -2.68 2.37
C ASP A 103 -9.24 -4.19 2.62
N ASP A 104 -10.01 -4.93 1.81
CA ASP A 104 -10.33 -6.35 1.99
C ASP A 104 -9.09 -7.27 2.00
N THR A 105 -8.00 -6.85 1.37
CA THR A 105 -6.79 -7.68 1.18
C THR A 105 -5.50 -7.03 1.68
N SER A 106 -5.58 -5.83 2.25
CA SER A 106 -4.40 -5.02 2.58
C SER A 106 -4.35 -4.59 4.04
N THR A 107 -5.44 -4.78 4.80
CA THR A 107 -5.50 -4.44 6.22
C THR A 107 -5.09 -5.63 7.08
N TYR A 108 -4.06 -5.44 7.90
CA TYR A 108 -3.68 -6.40 8.93
C TYR A 108 -4.07 -5.88 10.30
N THR A 109 -4.54 -6.79 11.15
CA THR A 109 -4.86 -6.47 12.54
C THR A 109 -3.99 -7.29 13.50
N CYS A 110 -3.61 -6.66 14.61
CA CYS A 110 -2.84 -7.27 15.69
C CYS A 110 -3.44 -6.86 17.04
N PRO A 111 -3.21 -7.63 18.11
CA PRO A 111 -3.59 -7.20 19.46
C PRO A 111 -2.89 -5.90 19.85
N GLY A 112 -3.60 -5.00 20.55
CA GLY A 112 -3.04 -3.74 21.03
C GLY A 112 -1.79 -3.95 21.89
N GLY A 113 -0.78 -3.10 21.67
CA GLY A 113 0.51 -3.18 22.36
C GLY A 113 1.50 -4.15 21.70
N THR A 114 1.22 -4.57 20.46
CA THR A 114 2.16 -5.35 19.65
C THR A 114 3.36 -4.47 19.28
N ASN A 115 4.57 -5.06 19.31
CA ASN A 115 5.77 -4.42 18.78
C ASN A 115 5.92 -4.76 17.29
N TYR A 116 6.49 -3.84 16.51
CA TYR A 116 6.64 -4.00 15.07
C TYR A 116 8.05 -3.68 14.58
N ASN A 117 8.43 -4.29 13.47
CA ASN A 117 9.63 -3.98 12.71
C ASN A 117 9.23 -3.44 11.34
N VAL A 118 9.78 -2.29 10.97
CA VAL A 118 9.76 -1.76 9.60
C VAL A 118 11.15 -1.95 9.01
N VAL A 119 11.25 -2.74 7.95
CA VAL A 119 12.53 -3.08 7.31
C VAL A 119 12.53 -2.54 5.90
N PHE A 120 13.48 -1.65 5.60
CA PHE A 120 13.72 -1.16 4.25
C PHE A 120 14.69 -2.09 3.52
N CYS A 121 14.39 -2.41 2.26
CA CYS A 121 15.13 -3.41 1.48
C CYS A 121 15.32 -4.72 2.26
N PRO A 122 14.22 -5.36 2.72
CA PRO A 122 14.30 -6.56 3.54
C PRO A 122 15.10 -7.67 2.89
#